data_AF-A0A8T5T0C6-F1
#
_entry.id   AF-A0A8T5T0C6-F1
#
_cell.length_a   1.000
_cell.length_b   1.000
_cell.length_c   1.000
_cell.angle_alpha   90.00
_cell.angle_beta   90.00
_cell.angle_gamma   90.00
#
_symmetry.space_group_name_H-M   'P 1'
#
loop_
_entity.id
_entity.type
_entity.pdbx_description
1 polymer ?
#
loop_
_entity_poly.entity_id
_entity_poly.type
_entity_poly.pdbx_seq_one_letter_code
_entity_poly.pdbx_strand_id
1 'polypeptide(L)'
;MIVAIALENIEINQELLTGLPPSAVTIYKIVTGNGPITSREIVDMCNLAPRTVRHGLKLLVRAGLIQKLPHLLDMRSCKFYVD
;
A
#
# COMPACT_ATOMS: atom_id res chain seq x y z
N MET A 1 -12.08 8.32 -23.04
CA MET A 1 -10.71 7.75 -23.08
C MET A 1 -10.06 7.71 -21.70
N ILE A 2 -10.00 8.83 -20.96
CA ILE A 2 -9.45 8.86 -19.58
C ILE A 2 -10.21 7.95 -18.59
N VAL A 3 -11.55 7.88 -18.67
CA VAL A 3 -12.38 7.07 -17.74
C VAL A 3 -12.23 5.56 -17.95
N ALA A 4 -12.02 5.11 -19.19
CA ALA A 4 -11.85 3.67 -19.49
C ALA A 4 -10.54 3.13 -18.91
N ILE A 5 -9.45 3.90 -19.02
CA ILE A 5 -8.14 3.57 -18.46
C ILE A 5 -8.21 3.46 -16.92
N ALA A 6 -8.96 4.35 -16.26
CA ALA A 6 -9.11 4.32 -14.80
C ALA A 6 -9.89 3.09 -14.30
N LEU A 7 -10.96 2.69 -15.01
CA LEU A 7 -11.74 1.49 -14.68
C LEU A 7 -10.91 0.21 -14.88
N GLU A 8 -10.17 0.13 -15.98
CA GLU A 8 -9.29 -1.00 -16.29
C GLU A 8 -8.18 -1.15 -15.24
N ASN A 9 -7.59 -0.04 -14.78
CA ASN A 9 -6.63 -0.06 -13.68
C ASN A 9 -7.25 -0.52 -12.35
N ILE A 10 -8.52 -0.19 -12.08
CA ILE A 10 -9.21 -0.65 -10.87
C ILE A 10 -9.44 -2.16 -10.91
N GLU A 11 -9.85 -2.71 -12.06
CA GLU A 11 -10.07 -4.16 -12.23
C GLU A 11 -8.76 -4.95 -12.19
N ILE A 12 -7.68 -4.47 -12.82
CA ILE A 12 -6.35 -5.09 -12.75
C ILE A 12 -5.86 -5.15 -11.28
N ASN A 13 -6.05 -4.06 -10.52
CA ASN A 13 -5.69 -4.03 -9.11
C ASN A 13 -6.52 -5.03 -8.28
N GLN A 14 -7.82 -5.19 -8.57
CA GLN A 14 -8.66 -6.16 -7.87
C GLN A 14 -8.21 -7.60 -8.12
N GLU A 15 -7.92 -7.97 -9.37
CA GLU A 15 -7.40 -9.29 -9.71
C GLU A 15 -6.07 -9.57 -9.01
N LEU A 16 -5.14 -8.60 -9.02
CA LEU A 16 -3.86 -8.72 -8.34
C LEU A 16 -4.04 -8.89 -6.82
N LEU A 17 -4.97 -8.15 -6.22
CA LEU A 17 -5.31 -8.25 -4.79
C LEU A 17 -5.87 -9.62 -4.40
N THR A 18 -6.52 -10.36 -5.31
CA THR A 18 -7.04 -11.71 -5.01
C THR A 18 -5.94 -12.72 -4.70
N GLY A 19 -4.74 -12.54 -5.25
CA GLY A 19 -3.58 -13.39 -5.00
C GLY A 19 -2.78 -13.02 -3.74
N LEU A 20 -3.12 -11.91 -3.07
CA LEU A 20 -2.40 -11.43 -1.90
C LEU A 20 -3.04 -11.89 -0.58
N PRO A 21 -2.22 -12.05 0.48
CA PRO A 21 -2.75 -12.38 1.79
C PRO A 21 -3.71 -11.29 2.29
N PRO A 22 -4.72 -11.65 3.11
CA PRO A 22 -5.74 -10.71 3.58
C PRO A 22 -5.16 -9.53 4.38
N SER A 23 -4.04 -9.75 5.07
CA SER A 23 -3.31 -8.68 5.75
C SER A 23 -2.77 -7.62 4.79
N ALA A 24 -2.26 -8.02 3.63
CA ALA A 24 -1.76 -7.10 2.62
C ALA A 24 -2.89 -6.31 1.94
N VAL A 25 -4.03 -6.95 1.68
CA VAL A 25 -5.21 -6.26 1.14
C VAL A 25 -5.71 -5.17 2.08
N THR A 26 -5.74 -5.44 3.40
CA THR A 26 -6.10 -4.43 4.40
C THR A 26 -5.12 -3.26 4.42
N ILE A 27 -3.81 -3.54 4.36
CA ILE A 27 -2.78 -2.50 4.31
C ILE A 27 -2.94 -1.63 3.07
N TYR A 28 -3.19 -2.24 1.90
CA TYR A 28 -3.42 -1.53 0.65
C TYR A 28 -4.56 -0.52 0.79
N LYS A 29 -5.72 -0.95 1.30
CA LYS A 29 -6.88 -0.07 1.52
C LYS A 29 -6.57 1.12 2.43
N ILE A 30 -5.79 0.90 3.49
CA ILE A 30 -5.38 1.98 4.41
C ILE A 30 -4.48 2.98 3.68
N VAL A 31 -3.50 2.51 2.89
CA VAL A 31 -2.58 3.38 2.14
C VAL A 31 -3.35 4.19 1.08
N THR A 32 -4.26 3.55 0.33
CA THR A 32 -5.10 4.24 -0.67
C THR A 32 -5.96 5.34 -0.05
N GLY A 33 -6.50 5.12 1.15
CA GLY A 33 -7.37 6.10 1.81
C GLY A 33 -6.65 7.27 2.49
N ASN A 34 -5.43 7.06 2.98
CA ASN A 34 -4.71 8.08 3.78
C ASN A 34 -3.60 8.81 2.99
N GLY A 35 -3.24 8.33 1.79
CA GLY A 35 -2.16 8.93 0.99
C GLY A 35 -0.76 8.53 1.49
N PRO A 36 0.26 9.40 1.37
CA PRO A 36 1.64 9.09 1.77
C PRO A 36 1.79 8.90 3.28
N ILE A 37 1.75 7.65 3.75
CA ILE A 37 1.82 7.29 5.17
C ILE A 37 3.04 6.44 5.50
N THR A 38 3.54 6.56 6.73
CA THR A 38 4.70 5.79 7.18
C THR A 38 4.31 4.37 7.62
N SER A 39 5.29 3.46 7.65
CA SER A 39 5.04 2.11 8.19
C SER A 39 4.62 2.10 9.65
N ARG A 40 4.98 3.14 10.43
CA ARG A 40 4.57 3.26 11.84
C ARG A 40 3.09 3.62 11.91
N GLU A 41 2.65 4.63 11.17
CA GLU A 41 1.25 5.04 11.13
C GLU A 41 0.33 3.91 10.64
N ILE A 42 0.79 3.10 9.67
CA ILE A 42 0.03 1.92 9.23
C ILE A 42 -0.13 0.92 10.37
N VAL A 43 0.92 0.70 11.17
CA VAL A 43 0.85 -0.20 12.33
C VAL A 43 -0.11 0.34 13.38
N ASP A 44 -0.12 1.65 13.62
CA ASP A 44 -1.01 2.25 14.62
C ASP A 44 -2.49 2.22 14.17
N MET A 45 -2.75 2.33 12.87
CA MET A 45 -4.10 2.21 12.29
C MET A 45 -4.58 0.77 12.11
N CYS A 46 -3.67 -0.19 12.11
CA CYS A 46 -3.97 -1.58 11.81
C CYS A 46 -3.86 -2.45 13.07
N ASN A 47 -4.82 -3.33 13.31
CA ASN A 47 -4.74 -4.28 14.43
C ASN A 47 -3.82 -5.48 14.09
N LEU A 48 -2.68 -5.22 13.44
CA LEU A 48 -1.71 -6.21 12.97
C LEU A 48 -0.34 -6.00 13.62
N ALA A 49 0.41 -7.09 13.78
CA ALA A 49 1.77 -7.00 14.28
C ALA A 49 2.67 -6.18 13.32
N PRO A 50 3.64 -5.39 13.84
CA PRO A 50 4.54 -4.57 13.01
C PRO A 50 5.29 -5.38 11.94
N ARG A 51 5.63 -6.63 12.27
CA ARG A 51 6.33 -7.55 11.36
C ARG A 51 5.46 -7.96 10.17
N THR A 52 4.17 -8.17 10.41
CA THR A 52 3.16 -8.48 9.39
C THR A 52 2.95 -7.29 8.48
N VAL A 53 2.85 -6.07 9.04
CA VAL A 53 2.72 -4.85 8.25
C VAL A 53 3.92 -4.66 7.33
N ARG A 54 5.15 -4.81 7.85
CA ARG A 54 6.36 -4.74 7.02
C ARG A 54 6.38 -5.80 5.91
N HIS A 55 5.97 -7.03 6.20
CA HIS A 55 5.87 -8.08 5.19
C HIS A 55 4.82 -7.76 4.12
N GLY A 56 3.63 -7.30 4.52
CA GLY A 56 2.56 -6.91 3.60
C GLY A 56 2.98 -5.75 2.69
N LEU A 57 3.59 -4.71 3.26
CA LEU A 57 4.17 -3.60 2.49
C LEU A 57 5.22 -4.08 1.49
N LYS A 58 6.08 -5.03 1.88
CA LYS A 58 7.09 -5.59 0.97
C LYS A 58 6.44 -6.35 -0.19
N LEU A 59 5.37 -7.10 0.05
CA LEU A 59 4.61 -7.79 -0.98
C LEU A 59 3.93 -6.80 -1.94
N LEU A 60 3.27 -5.78 -1.39
CA LEU A 60 2.59 -4.76 -2.18
C LEU A 60 3.55 -3.96 -3.07
N VAL A 61 4.71 -3.58 -2.55
CA VAL A 61 5.76 -2.90 -3.33
C VAL A 61 6.30 -3.82 -4.42
N ARG A 62 6.52 -5.11 -4.11
CA ARG A 62 6.99 -6.09 -5.10
C ARG A 62 5.96 -6.35 -6.20
N ALA A 63 4.68 -6.29 -5.85
CA ALA A 63 3.57 -6.41 -6.79
C ALA A 63 3.34 -5.12 -7.62
N GLY A 64 4.03 -4.02 -7.31
CA GLY A 64 3.86 -2.73 -8.00
C GLY A 64 2.59 -1.97 -7.62
N LEU A 65 1.86 -2.43 -6.59
CA LEU A 65 0.60 -1.83 -6.15
C LEU A 65 0.81 -0.55 -5.33
N ILE A 66 1.96 -0.43 -4.66
CA ILE A 66 2.30 0.75 -3.85
C ILE A 66 3.73 1.18 -4.13
N GLN A 67 3.99 2.48 -4.01
CA GLN A 67 5.30 3.09 -4.17
C GLN A 67 5.88 3.56 -2.84
N LYS A 68 7.21 3.73 -2.83
CA LYS A 68 7.96 4.27 -1.68
C LYS A 68 8.40 5.69 -1.97
N LEU A 69 8.14 6.58 -1.03
CA LEU A 69 8.62 7.94 -1.03
C LEU A 69 9.60 8.15 0.14
N PRO A 70 10.78 8.75 -0.05
CA PRO A 70 11.65 9.13 1.06
C PRO A 70 10.95 10.16 1.94
N HIS A 71 11.04 10.00 3.27
CA HIS A 71 10.48 10.99 4.18
C HIS A 71 11.46 12.15 4.35
N LEU A 72 11.10 13.34 3.85
CA LEU A 72 11.98 14.52 3.85
C LEU A 72 12.39 14.99 5.25
N LEU A 73 11.51 14.82 6.25
CA LEU A 73 11.79 15.22 7.64
C LEU A 73 12.61 14.17 8.41
N ASP A 74 12.57 12.91 7.98
CA ASP A 74 13.32 11.82 8.59
C ASP A 74 13.78 10.83 7.53
N MET A 75 15.00 11.01 7.04
CA MET A 75 15.59 10.17 5.98
C MET A 75 15.74 8.69 6.37
N ARG A 76 15.60 8.33 7.66
CA ARG A 76 15.60 6.92 8.09
C ARG A 76 14.28 6.22 7.81
N SER A 77 13.24 6.98 7.49
CA SER A 77 11.88 6.50 7.29
C SER A 77 11.43 6.72 5.83
N CYS A 78 10.51 5.87 5.38
CA CYS A 78 9.83 6.02 4.09
C CYS A 78 8.34 6.16 4.31
N LYS A 79 7.70 6.91 3.41
CA LYS A 79 6.25 6.93 3.24
C LYS A 79 5.87 5.99 2.09
N PHE A 80 4.65 5.47 2.15
CA PHE A 80 4.07 4.58 1.16
C PHE A 80 2.80 5.24 0.62
N TYR A 81 2.60 5.16 -0.69
CA TYR A 81 1.42 5.71 -1.36
C TYR A 81 1.02 4.84 -2.56
N VAL A 82 -0.22 5.02 -3.02
CA VAL A 82 -0.71 4.47 -4.30
C VAL A 82 -0.73 5.61 -5.29
N ASP A 83 -0.18 5.37 -6.49
CA ASP A 83 -0.17 6.34 -7.60
C ASP A 83 -1.45 6.22 -8.45
#